data_AF-A0A661WNA4-F1
#
_entry.id   AF-A0A661WNA4-F1
#
_cell.length_a   1.000
_cell.length_b   1.000
_cell.length_c   1.000
_cell.angle_alpha   90.00
_cell.angle_beta   90.00
_cell.angle_gamma   90.00
#
_symmetry.space_group_name_H-M   'P 1'
#
loop_
_entity.id
_entity.type
_entity.pdbx_description
1 polymer ?
#
loop_
_entity_poly.entity_id
_entity_poly.type
_entity_poly.pdbx_seq_one_letter_code
_entity_poly.pdbx_strand_id
1 'polypeptide(L)'
;MLIEEAISMKKSKLVYIFMVAIMIAALTGCTLPGFSTPTPFTFPTPDKTMTALFEPTQAVPATSAADDPGSGTEGDQETATPEAVPTNTQEADQTEEVPDTALPPVATATKAPVSYVGPAVRSGPSVIAEKRTSPIVIDGSVAEWTATWQKVINYVVFGAGNWTNKDDCSGIIKAAWDEDYLYLNVKVKDDKYVQEGVAEKIYLGDSIEIVFDRYVSGDYYLQAMTGDDYQIGISPGRYGIETCYIVNGKLSVGCSPEPPQAYMWAPKASAGVKTEIKIGAVEGDSWYQVEFKIPWSLLGVADPKAGDHYGFAISISDNDVDDKLLQQSMVSNVSTRFYNNPTSWGDLYLK
;
A
#
# COMPACT_ATOMS: atom_id res chain seq x y z
N MET A 1 -42.71 30.98 -44.68
CA MET A 1 -41.37 30.79 -44.07
C MET A 1 -41.43 30.66 -42.55
N LEU A 2 -42.01 31.61 -41.79
CA LEU A 2 -42.01 31.57 -40.31
C LEU A 2 -42.87 30.47 -39.65
N ILE A 3 -43.88 29.92 -40.33
CA ILE A 3 -44.75 28.86 -39.78
C ILE A 3 -44.12 27.46 -39.91
N GLU A 4 -43.33 27.23 -40.97
CA GLU A 4 -42.68 25.93 -41.19
C GLU A 4 -41.49 25.71 -40.25
N GLU A 5 -40.73 26.75 -39.91
CA GLU A 5 -39.65 26.67 -38.92
C GLU A 5 -40.16 26.37 -37.50
N ALA A 6 -41.30 26.96 -37.11
CA ALA A 6 -41.91 26.70 -35.80
C ALA A 6 -42.41 25.25 -35.65
N ILE A 7 -42.93 24.66 -36.74
CA ILE A 7 -43.39 23.26 -36.76
C ILE A 7 -42.20 22.28 -36.75
N SER A 8 -41.12 22.62 -37.46
CA SER A 8 -39.88 21.83 -37.48
C SER A 8 -39.19 21.80 -36.11
N MET A 9 -39.08 22.95 -35.44
CA MET A 9 -38.51 23.04 -34.08
C MET A 9 -39.32 22.28 -33.03
N LYS A 10 -40.66 22.24 -33.16
CA LYS A 10 -41.54 21.52 -32.23
C LYS A 10 -41.44 20.00 -32.40
N LYS A 11 -41.23 19.51 -33.64
CA LYS A 11 -40.96 18.09 -33.92
C LYS A 11 -39.59 17.66 -33.40
N SER A 12 -38.55 18.49 -33.57
CA SER A 12 -37.20 18.23 -33.05
C SER A 12 -37.17 18.11 -31.52
N LYS A 13 -37.84 19.02 -30.80
CA LYS A 13 -37.94 18.96 -29.34
C LYS A 13 -38.73 17.76 -28.84
N LEU A 14 -39.80 17.35 -29.54
CA LEU A 14 -40.59 16.18 -29.16
C LEU A 14 -39.81 14.86 -29.33
N VAL A 15 -39.02 14.75 -30.41
CA VAL A 15 -38.13 13.60 -30.64
C VAL A 15 -37.03 13.54 -29.58
N TYR A 16 -36.47 14.68 -29.18
CA TYR A 16 -35.44 14.74 -28.13
C TYR A 16 -35.99 14.33 -26.76
N ILE A 17 -37.20 14.78 -26.41
CA ILE A 17 -37.87 14.38 -25.16
C ILE A 17 -38.16 12.87 -25.15
N PHE A 18 -38.56 12.30 -26.29
CA PHE A 18 -38.82 10.86 -26.41
C PHE A 18 -37.52 10.03 -26.30
N MET A 19 -36.42 10.50 -26.88
CA MET A 19 -35.10 9.86 -26.76
C MET A 19 -34.58 9.89 -25.32
N VAL A 20 -34.71 11.02 -24.62
CA VAL A 20 -34.29 11.15 -23.21
C VAL A 20 -35.16 10.26 -22.30
N ALA A 21 -36.47 10.16 -22.56
CA ALA A 21 -37.35 9.25 -21.81
C ALA A 21 -36.99 7.77 -22.00
N ILE A 22 -36.61 7.36 -23.21
CA ILE A 22 -36.14 5.99 -23.49
C ILE A 22 -34.80 5.70 -22.80
N MET A 23 -33.86 6.66 -22.79
CA MET A 23 -32.60 6.50 -22.06
C MET A 23 -32.80 6.39 -20.54
N ILE A 24 -33.71 7.18 -19.96
CA ILE A 24 -34.01 7.11 -18.53
C ILE A 24 -34.66 5.76 -18.17
N ALA A 25 -35.57 5.24 -19.02
CA ALA A 25 -36.18 3.93 -18.82
C ALA A 25 -35.17 2.77 -18.92
N ALA A 26 -34.14 2.90 -19.76
CA ALA A 26 -33.05 1.92 -19.88
C ALA A 26 -32.10 1.91 -18.67
N LEU A 27 -31.96 3.04 -17.96
CA LEU A 27 -31.10 3.16 -16.78
C LEU A 27 -31.77 2.68 -15.47
N THR A 28 -33.10 2.51 -15.45
CA THR A 28 -33.83 2.03 -14.27
C THR A 28 -34.28 0.56 -14.36
N GLY A 29 -34.02 -0.12 -15.48
CA GLY A 29 -34.48 -1.48 -15.76
C GLY A 29 -33.45 -2.57 -15.46
N CYS A 30 -33.10 -2.82 -14.20
CA CYS A 30 -32.29 -3.99 -13.83
C CYS A 30 -33.13 -5.28 -13.74
N THR A 31 -33.96 -5.59 -14.74
CA THR A 31 -34.54 -6.93 -14.93
C THR A 31 -34.90 -7.11 -16.40
N LEU A 32 -33.96 -7.59 -17.22
CA LEU A 32 -34.29 -8.13 -18.54
C LEU A 32 -35.00 -9.49 -18.34
N PRO A 33 -36.25 -9.67 -18.81
CA PRO A 33 -36.89 -10.97 -18.81
C PRO A 33 -36.20 -11.83 -19.89
N GLY A 34 -35.43 -12.84 -19.47
CA GLY A 34 -34.84 -13.82 -20.39
C GLY A 34 -33.42 -14.29 -20.05
N PHE A 35 -32.76 -13.73 -19.03
CA PHE A 35 -31.45 -14.22 -18.58
C PHE A 35 -31.60 -14.98 -17.26
N SER A 36 -31.28 -16.28 -17.30
CA SER A 36 -31.16 -17.15 -16.13
C SER A 36 -30.16 -16.58 -15.14
N THR A 37 -30.52 -16.57 -13.86
CA THR A 37 -29.60 -16.28 -12.75
C THR A 37 -28.41 -17.25 -12.80
N PRO A 38 -27.15 -16.78 -12.67
CA PRO A 38 -26.01 -17.69 -12.60
C PRO A 38 -26.16 -18.55 -11.34
N THR A 39 -26.07 -19.86 -11.54
CA THR A 39 -26.10 -20.86 -10.48
C THR A 39 -24.98 -20.59 -9.48
N PRO A 40 -25.22 -20.63 -8.15
CA PRO A 40 -24.14 -20.46 -7.19
C PRO A 40 -23.12 -21.58 -7.36
N PHE A 41 -21.86 -21.21 -7.60
CA PHE A 41 -20.75 -22.16 -7.57
C PHE A 41 -20.60 -22.69 -6.15
N THR A 42 -20.85 -23.99 -5.98
CA THR A 42 -20.53 -24.73 -4.76
C THR A 42 -19.09 -25.22 -4.88
N PHE A 43 -18.19 -24.67 -4.06
CA PHE A 43 -16.86 -25.25 -3.89
C PHE A 43 -16.98 -26.50 -3.00
N PRO A 44 -16.50 -27.68 -3.43
CA PRO A 44 -16.28 -28.77 -2.50
C PRO A 44 -15.11 -28.39 -1.59
N THR A 45 -15.37 -28.29 -0.28
CA THR A 45 -14.34 -28.19 0.75
C THR A 45 -13.49 -29.45 0.71
N PRO A 46 -12.15 -29.37 0.51
CA PRO A 46 -11.28 -30.51 0.72
C PRO A 46 -11.02 -30.64 2.22
N ASP A 47 -11.78 -31.50 2.90
CA ASP A 47 -11.33 -32.10 4.16
C ASP A 47 -10.18 -33.06 3.83
N LYS A 48 -8.96 -32.53 3.81
CA LYS A 48 -7.74 -33.34 3.85
C LYS A 48 -6.83 -32.83 4.96
N THR A 49 -6.53 -33.75 5.86
CA THR A 49 -5.74 -33.63 7.08
C THR A 49 -4.36 -33.01 6.84
N MET A 50 -4.07 -31.96 7.61
CA MET A 50 -2.78 -31.25 7.71
C MET A 50 -1.72 -32.10 8.44
N THR A 51 -1.21 -33.16 7.82
CA THR A 51 -0.09 -33.94 8.42
C THR A 51 0.93 -34.45 7.40
N ALA A 52 0.99 -33.87 6.19
CA ALA A 52 1.95 -34.29 5.16
C ALA A 52 2.69 -33.13 4.48
N LEU A 53 2.98 -32.04 5.20
CA LEU A 53 3.69 -30.86 4.66
C LEU A 53 4.94 -30.45 5.45
N PHE A 54 5.42 -31.32 6.35
CA PHE A 54 6.73 -31.18 6.98
C PHE A 54 7.63 -32.36 6.60
N GLU A 55 8.11 -32.37 5.37
CA GLU A 55 9.38 -33.01 5.03
C GLU A 55 10.44 -31.92 4.89
N PRO A 56 11.63 -32.04 5.51
CA PRO A 56 12.69 -31.08 5.32
C PRO A 56 13.36 -31.36 3.97
N THR A 57 13.04 -30.56 2.96
CA THR A 57 13.79 -30.57 1.69
C THR A 57 15.22 -30.11 1.96
N GLN A 58 16.17 -30.99 1.67
CA GLN A 58 17.60 -30.74 1.76
C GLN A 58 18.01 -29.52 0.94
N ALA A 59 18.90 -28.71 1.52
CA ALA A 59 19.52 -27.56 0.87
C ALA A 59 20.25 -27.98 -0.41
N VAL A 60 19.86 -27.38 -1.53
CA VAL A 60 20.63 -27.40 -2.79
C VAL A 60 21.66 -26.28 -2.71
N PRO A 61 22.97 -26.52 -2.88
CA PRO A 61 23.96 -25.46 -2.94
C PRO A 61 23.78 -24.62 -4.21
N ALA A 62 23.89 -23.29 -4.06
CA ALA A 62 23.90 -22.36 -5.17
C ALA A 62 25.17 -22.54 -6.03
N THR A 63 24.98 -22.86 -7.31
CA THR A 63 26.04 -22.87 -8.32
C THR A 63 26.16 -21.48 -8.93
N SER A 64 27.23 -20.76 -8.59
CA SER A 64 27.68 -19.56 -9.30
C SER A 64 28.60 -19.96 -10.45
N ALA A 65 28.25 -19.59 -11.68
CA ALA A 65 29.14 -19.67 -12.83
C ALA A 65 29.89 -18.34 -12.99
N ALA A 66 31.22 -18.41 -12.98
CA ALA A 66 32.10 -17.38 -13.53
C ALA A 66 33.31 -18.08 -14.15
N ASP A 67 33.66 -17.66 -15.37
CA ASP A 67 34.68 -18.24 -16.24
C ASP A 67 36.13 -18.08 -15.71
N ASP A 68 36.93 -19.12 -15.99
CA ASP A 68 38.41 -19.25 -15.93
C ASP A 68 39.06 -18.36 -17.05
N PRO A 69 40.40 -18.06 -17.13
CA PRO A 69 41.47 -18.92 -16.63
C PRO A 69 42.78 -18.34 -16.06
N GLY A 70 43.48 -19.16 -15.27
CA GLY A 70 44.95 -19.19 -15.30
C GLY A 70 45.72 -19.69 -14.07
N SER A 71 46.20 -20.93 -14.16
CA SER A 71 47.53 -21.40 -13.72
C SER A 71 47.84 -21.59 -12.22
N GLY A 72 48.00 -22.86 -11.81
CA GLY A 72 49.25 -23.28 -11.15
C GLY A 72 49.18 -23.95 -9.78
N THR A 73 49.49 -25.25 -9.79
CA THR A 73 50.31 -26.01 -8.81
C THR A 73 49.67 -26.61 -7.55
N GLU A 74 50.12 -27.84 -7.29
CA GLU A 74 49.74 -28.86 -6.30
C GLU A 74 49.86 -28.45 -4.82
N GLY A 75 49.03 -29.10 -3.99
CA GLY A 75 49.16 -29.12 -2.53
C GLY A 75 48.08 -29.96 -1.87
N ASP A 76 48.36 -31.24 -1.64
CA ASP A 76 47.54 -32.18 -0.86
C ASP A 76 47.38 -31.72 0.60
N GLN A 77 46.15 -31.74 1.11
CA GLN A 77 45.89 -31.90 2.54
C GLN A 77 44.55 -32.60 2.77
N GLU A 78 44.63 -33.83 3.32
CA GLU A 78 43.50 -34.60 3.84
C GLU A 78 42.73 -33.80 4.90
N THR A 79 41.40 -33.86 4.87
CA THR A 79 40.55 -33.50 6.00
C THR A 79 39.50 -34.59 6.20
N ALA A 80 39.44 -35.08 7.44
CA ALA A 80 38.75 -36.28 7.86
C ALA A 80 37.22 -36.22 7.77
N THR A 81 36.64 -37.32 7.29
CA THR A 81 35.22 -37.66 7.35
C THR A 81 34.76 -37.89 8.80
N PRO A 82 33.63 -37.33 9.26
CA PRO A 82 33.07 -37.69 10.57
C PRO A 82 32.42 -39.08 10.53
N GLU A 83 32.87 -39.93 11.44
CA GLU A 83 32.39 -41.30 11.67
C GLU A 83 31.05 -41.28 12.43
N ALA A 84 30.06 -42.03 11.93
CA ALA A 84 28.74 -42.14 12.57
C ALA A 84 28.78 -43.18 13.71
N VAL A 85 28.46 -42.75 14.93
CA VAL A 85 28.34 -43.62 16.11
C VAL A 85 26.96 -44.29 16.12
N PRO A 86 26.86 -45.64 16.20
CA PRO A 86 25.58 -46.33 16.25
C PRO A 86 24.91 -46.13 17.61
N THR A 87 23.69 -45.60 17.62
CA THR A 87 22.85 -45.52 18.82
C THR A 87 22.02 -46.79 18.96
N ASN A 88 22.06 -47.34 20.18
CA ASN A 88 21.51 -48.61 20.61
C ASN A 88 19.96 -48.59 20.64
N THR A 89 19.31 -49.36 19.77
CA THR A 89 17.86 -49.60 19.78
C THR A 89 17.53 -50.59 20.89
N GLN A 90 16.80 -50.15 21.92
CA GLN A 90 16.24 -51.05 22.94
C GLN A 90 14.96 -51.72 22.43
N GLU A 91 14.89 -53.02 22.70
CA GLU A 91 13.79 -53.94 22.40
C GLU A 91 12.55 -53.60 23.23
N ALA A 92 11.38 -53.69 22.62
CA ALA A 92 10.09 -53.37 23.24
C ALA A 92 9.70 -54.46 24.25
N ASP A 93 9.49 -54.05 25.50
CA ASP A 93 8.96 -54.93 26.55
C ASP A 93 7.45 -55.12 26.36
N GLN A 94 6.96 -56.34 26.62
CA GLN A 94 5.56 -56.72 26.40
C GLN A 94 4.66 -56.08 27.46
N THR A 95 3.74 -55.22 27.03
CA THR A 95 2.68 -54.65 27.87
C THR A 95 1.62 -55.70 28.20
N GLU A 96 1.40 -55.98 29.49
CA GLU A 96 0.29 -56.79 29.99
C GLU A 96 -1.08 -56.17 29.63
N GLU A 97 -2.03 -57.00 29.18
CA GLU A 97 -3.43 -56.59 28.94
C GLU A 97 -4.11 -56.19 30.27
N VAL A 98 -4.53 -54.93 30.36
CA VAL A 98 -5.37 -54.42 31.47
C VAL A 98 -6.84 -54.78 31.17
N PRO A 99 -7.65 -55.23 32.16
CA PRO A 99 -9.03 -55.63 31.92
C PRO A 99 -9.93 -54.45 31.53
N ASP A 100 -10.77 -54.68 30.54
CA ASP A 100 -11.73 -53.74 29.95
C ASP A 100 -12.76 -53.26 31.01
N THR A 101 -12.48 -52.10 31.60
CA THR A 101 -13.41 -51.40 32.49
C THR A 101 -14.08 -50.30 31.68
N ALA A 102 -15.40 -50.41 31.48
CA ALA A 102 -16.21 -49.46 30.74
C ALA A 102 -15.97 -48.02 31.23
N LEU A 103 -15.32 -47.21 30.40
CA LEU A 103 -15.09 -45.79 30.69
C LEU A 103 -16.42 -45.02 30.64
N PRO A 104 -16.69 -44.11 31.60
CA PRO A 104 -17.85 -43.24 31.52
C PRO A 104 -17.74 -42.32 30.29
N PRO A 105 -18.87 -41.83 29.73
CA PRO A 105 -18.85 -41.00 28.54
C PRO A 105 -18.01 -39.74 28.78
N VAL A 106 -16.93 -39.60 28.00
CA VAL A 106 -16.09 -38.40 27.99
C VAL A 106 -16.94 -37.26 27.46
N ALA A 107 -17.22 -36.27 28.30
CA ALA A 107 -17.84 -35.03 27.84
C ALA A 107 -16.88 -34.34 26.87
N THR A 108 -17.25 -34.25 25.59
CA THR A 108 -16.53 -33.46 24.60
C THR A 108 -16.60 -31.99 25.01
N ALA A 109 -15.57 -31.52 25.71
CA ALA A 109 -15.40 -30.09 25.96
C ALA A 109 -15.13 -29.42 24.61
N THR A 110 -16.12 -28.71 24.07
CA THR A 110 -15.94 -27.83 22.92
C THR A 110 -14.85 -26.82 23.27
N LYS A 111 -13.66 -26.97 22.69
CA LYS A 111 -12.57 -26.02 22.86
C LYS A 111 -13.04 -24.67 22.33
N ALA A 112 -13.30 -23.72 23.22
CA ALA A 112 -13.60 -22.36 22.82
C ALA A 112 -12.47 -21.85 21.91
N PRO A 113 -12.75 -21.21 20.77
CA PRO A 113 -11.71 -20.65 19.94
C PRO A 113 -10.96 -19.60 20.77
N VAL A 114 -9.68 -19.86 21.01
CA VAL A 114 -8.77 -18.85 21.56
C VAL A 114 -8.55 -17.79 20.47
N SER A 115 -9.30 -16.70 20.56
CA SER A 115 -8.98 -15.48 19.81
C SER A 115 -7.95 -14.72 20.64
N TYR A 116 -6.72 -14.72 20.18
CA TYR A 116 -5.70 -13.85 20.72
C TYR A 116 -5.82 -12.49 20.01
N VAL A 117 -6.19 -11.45 20.77
CA VAL A 117 -6.20 -10.07 20.28
C VAL A 117 -4.90 -9.42 20.74
N GLY A 118 -4.10 -8.94 19.80
CA GLY A 118 -2.87 -8.22 20.09
C GLY A 118 -3.14 -6.80 20.59
N PRO A 119 -2.09 -6.04 20.98
CA PRO A 119 -2.20 -4.62 21.23
C PRO A 119 -2.82 -3.88 20.03
N ALA A 120 -3.54 -2.79 20.29
CA ALA A 120 -4.17 -1.98 19.23
C ALA A 120 -3.24 -0.92 18.63
N VAL A 121 -2.02 -0.76 19.17
CA VAL A 121 -1.08 0.32 18.82
C VAL A 121 0.28 -0.29 18.53
N ARG A 122 0.87 0.06 17.39
CA ARG A 122 2.24 -0.34 17.04
C ARG A 122 3.23 0.40 17.95
N SER A 123 4.30 -0.26 18.39
CA SER A 123 5.30 0.33 19.29
C SER A 123 6.26 1.32 18.60
N GLY A 124 6.18 1.47 17.28
CA GLY A 124 7.01 2.41 16.51
C GLY A 124 6.58 3.87 16.69
N PRO A 125 7.28 4.82 16.04
CA PRO A 125 6.91 6.23 16.05
C PRO A 125 5.47 6.45 15.58
N SER A 126 4.74 7.35 16.25
CA SER A 126 3.37 7.71 15.88
C SER A 126 3.33 9.05 15.15
N VAL A 127 2.66 9.09 14.00
CA VAL A 127 2.22 10.32 13.35
C VAL A 127 0.89 10.73 13.96
N ILE A 128 0.79 11.98 14.39
CA ILE A 128 -0.44 12.51 15.00
C ILE A 128 -1.25 13.24 13.93
N ALA A 129 -2.46 12.77 13.65
CA ALA A 129 -3.43 13.48 12.84
C ALA A 129 -4.39 14.27 13.74
N GLU A 130 -4.42 15.60 13.60
CA GLU A 130 -5.32 16.46 14.38
C GLU A 130 -6.71 16.54 13.72
N LYS A 131 -7.80 16.40 14.50
CA LYS A 131 -9.14 16.61 13.93
C LYS A 131 -9.26 18.03 13.35
N ARG A 132 -9.59 18.15 12.07
CA ARG A 132 -9.68 19.45 11.41
C ARG A 132 -10.88 20.24 11.92
N THR A 133 -10.68 21.54 12.12
CA THR A 133 -11.75 22.48 12.54
C THR A 133 -12.19 23.42 11.42
N SER A 134 -11.59 23.29 10.22
CA SER A 134 -11.88 24.12 9.06
C SER A 134 -11.68 23.32 7.76
N PRO A 135 -12.30 23.76 6.64
CA PRO A 135 -12.01 23.22 5.32
C PRO A 135 -10.52 23.28 4.97
N ILE A 136 -10.00 22.18 4.43
CA ILE A 136 -8.68 22.12 3.80
C ILE A 136 -8.94 21.94 2.30
N VAL A 137 -8.50 22.90 1.50
CA VAL A 137 -8.55 22.85 0.04
C VAL A 137 -7.28 22.15 -0.42
N ILE A 138 -7.42 21.13 -1.27
CA ILE A 138 -6.27 20.37 -1.77
C ILE A 138 -5.68 21.09 -2.98
N ASP A 139 -4.73 21.99 -2.73
CA ASP A 139 -4.07 22.81 -3.73
C ASP A 139 -2.54 22.88 -3.58
N GLY A 140 -1.98 22.15 -2.60
CA GLY A 140 -0.55 22.13 -2.32
C GLY A 140 -0.11 23.23 -1.35
N SER A 141 -1.01 24.12 -0.92
CA SER A 141 -0.75 25.16 0.08
C SER A 141 -0.77 24.60 1.51
N VAL A 142 -0.18 25.36 2.44
CA VAL A 142 -0.25 25.08 3.89
C VAL A 142 -1.10 26.12 4.64
N ALA A 143 -1.71 27.07 3.93
CA ALA A 143 -2.35 28.25 4.52
C ALA A 143 -3.51 27.88 5.47
N GLU A 144 -4.29 26.87 5.13
CA GLU A 144 -5.47 26.40 5.85
C GLU A 144 -5.13 25.45 7.01
N TRP A 145 -3.88 24.98 7.09
CA TRP A 145 -3.48 23.92 8.01
C TRP A 145 -3.18 24.44 9.41
N THR A 146 -4.05 24.09 10.36
CA THR A 146 -3.84 24.34 11.79
C THR A 146 -2.91 23.33 12.47
N ALA A 147 -2.82 22.10 11.94
CA ALA A 147 -2.00 21.04 12.50
C ALA A 147 -0.52 21.42 12.57
N THR A 148 0.22 20.86 13.52
CA THR A 148 1.65 21.18 13.69
C THR A 148 2.55 20.34 12.77
N TRP A 149 3.67 20.92 12.33
CA TRP A 149 4.67 20.19 11.56
C TRP A 149 5.39 19.16 12.43
N GLN A 150 5.41 17.92 11.98
CA GLN A 150 6.12 16.80 12.57
C GLN A 150 7.38 16.52 11.74
N LYS A 151 8.55 16.74 12.34
CA LYS A 151 9.86 16.55 11.67
C LYS A 151 10.36 15.12 11.83
N VAL A 152 9.69 14.19 11.16
CA VAL A 152 9.85 12.76 11.43
C VAL A 152 10.40 11.95 10.26
N ILE A 153 10.38 12.43 9.01
CA ILE A 153 10.77 11.63 7.83
C ILE A 153 12.27 11.83 7.56
N ASN A 154 13.11 11.05 8.24
CA ASN A 154 14.56 11.26 8.26
C ASN A 154 15.40 9.98 8.38
N TYR A 155 14.80 8.79 8.32
CA TYR A 155 15.54 7.53 8.33
C TYR A 155 15.71 6.99 6.92
N VAL A 156 16.95 6.83 6.45
CA VAL A 156 17.23 6.20 5.16
C VAL A 156 16.99 4.69 5.27
N VAL A 157 16.01 4.18 4.52
CA VAL A 157 15.58 2.77 4.56
C VAL A 157 15.87 2.01 3.27
N PHE A 158 16.29 2.73 2.22
CA PHE A 158 16.80 2.16 0.97
C PHE A 158 17.87 3.09 0.38
N GLY A 159 18.87 2.52 -0.31
CA GLY A 159 19.80 3.32 -1.12
C GLY A 159 20.72 4.26 -0.32
N ALA A 160 21.12 3.89 0.90
CA ALA A 160 21.95 4.74 1.77
C ALA A 160 23.31 5.16 1.19
N GLY A 161 23.81 4.48 0.17
CA GLY A 161 25.02 4.89 -0.56
C GLY A 161 24.79 6.00 -1.60
N ASN A 162 23.54 6.25 -1.98
CA ASN A 162 23.15 7.31 -2.91
C ASN A 162 22.63 8.56 -2.17
N TRP A 163 22.08 8.40 -0.97
CA TRP A 163 21.65 9.50 -0.12
C TRP A 163 22.84 10.24 0.49
N THR A 164 22.97 11.53 0.25
CA THR A 164 24.13 12.30 0.76
C THR A 164 23.87 12.95 2.11
N ASN A 165 22.72 13.64 2.24
CA ASN A 165 22.33 14.35 3.46
C ASN A 165 20.85 14.76 3.44
N LYS A 166 20.38 15.45 4.49
CA LYS A 166 18.98 15.88 4.62
C LYS A 166 18.47 16.83 3.52
N ASP A 167 19.36 17.55 2.84
CA ASP A 167 18.99 18.46 1.77
C ASP A 167 18.89 17.75 0.42
N ASP A 168 19.37 16.49 0.36
CA ASP A 168 19.28 15.58 -0.79
C ASP A 168 17.98 14.77 -0.71
N CYS A 169 17.62 14.20 0.45
CA CYS A 169 16.23 13.78 0.66
C CYS A 169 15.83 13.82 2.14
N SER A 170 14.81 14.59 2.51
CA SER A 170 14.15 14.50 3.82
C SER A 170 12.75 15.10 3.81
N GLY A 171 11.94 14.78 4.82
CA GLY A 171 10.57 15.27 4.88
C GLY A 171 10.08 15.69 6.26
N ILE A 172 9.09 16.57 6.24
CA ILE A 172 8.28 16.93 7.40
C ILE A 172 6.80 16.79 7.00
N ILE A 173 5.94 16.46 7.97
CA ILE A 173 4.53 16.17 7.71
C ILE A 173 3.59 16.94 8.64
N LYS A 174 2.47 17.42 8.10
CA LYS A 174 1.25 17.70 8.85
C LYS A 174 0.22 16.62 8.53
N ALA A 175 -0.51 16.17 9.54
CA ALA A 175 -1.61 15.25 9.36
C ALA A 175 -2.86 15.81 10.04
N ALA A 176 -4.00 15.66 9.38
CA ALA A 176 -5.29 16.03 9.91
C ALA A 176 -6.34 15.00 9.49
N TRP A 177 -7.49 14.99 10.16
CA TRP A 177 -8.57 14.07 9.81
C TRP A 177 -9.95 14.67 10.06
N ASP A 178 -10.94 14.11 9.39
CA ASP A 178 -12.36 14.21 9.72
C ASP A 178 -13.05 12.85 9.51
N GLU A 179 -14.37 12.82 9.60
CA GLU A 179 -15.17 11.60 9.42
C GLU A 179 -15.04 10.98 8.01
N ASP A 180 -14.63 11.74 7.00
CA ASP A 180 -14.64 11.31 5.59
C ASP A 180 -13.23 10.99 5.05
N TYR A 181 -12.19 11.69 5.52
CA TYR A 181 -10.84 11.66 4.97
C TYR A 181 -9.73 11.74 6.04
N LEU A 182 -8.61 11.07 5.72
CA LEU A 182 -7.29 11.39 6.23
C LEU A 182 -6.63 12.42 5.32
N TYR A 183 -6.10 13.50 5.87
CA TYR A 183 -5.39 14.57 5.17
C TYR A 183 -3.92 14.54 5.54
N LEU A 184 -3.03 14.57 4.54
CA LEU A 184 -1.60 14.68 4.76
C LEU A 184 -1.02 15.83 3.90
N ASN A 185 -0.13 16.62 4.50
CA ASN A 185 0.69 17.59 3.80
C ASN A 185 2.14 17.29 4.12
N VAL A 186 2.90 16.94 3.09
CA VAL A 186 4.31 16.56 3.19
C VAL A 186 5.12 17.64 2.49
N LYS A 187 6.03 18.26 3.23
CA LYS A 187 7.06 19.12 2.64
C LYS A 187 8.36 18.35 2.58
N VAL A 188 8.87 18.17 1.37
CA VAL A 188 10.08 17.44 1.06
C VAL A 188 11.19 18.42 0.74
N LYS A 189 12.37 18.16 1.29
CA LYS A 189 13.63 18.72 0.83
C LYS A 189 14.26 17.70 -0.11
N ASP A 190 14.65 18.19 -1.26
CA ASP A 190 15.15 17.41 -2.38
C ASP A 190 15.94 18.39 -3.24
N ASP A 191 17.20 18.08 -3.54
CA ASP A 191 18.04 18.95 -4.34
C ASP A 191 17.71 18.90 -5.83
N LYS A 192 17.03 17.83 -6.28
CA LYS A 192 16.57 17.69 -7.65
C LYS A 192 15.36 16.77 -7.82
N TYR A 193 14.20 17.40 -8.01
CA TYR A 193 12.98 16.71 -8.36
C TYR A 193 13.00 16.09 -9.78
N VAL A 194 12.93 14.75 -9.86
CA VAL A 194 12.76 13.91 -11.06
C VAL A 194 11.71 12.80 -10.85
N GLN A 195 10.48 13.08 -11.30
CA GLN A 195 9.40 12.09 -11.34
C GLN A 195 9.07 11.61 -12.76
N GLU A 196 9.70 10.50 -13.16
CA GLU A 196 9.52 9.86 -14.48
C GLU A 196 8.49 8.72 -14.48
N GLY A 197 8.15 8.22 -13.29
CA GLY A 197 7.28 7.07 -13.06
C GLY A 197 5.79 7.38 -13.18
N VAL A 198 5.06 6.39 -13.71
CA VAL A 198 3.59 6.45 -13.83
C VAL A 198 2.95 5.18 -13.31
N ALA A 199 1.71 5.29 -12.83
CA ALA A 199 0.92 4.20 -12.28
C ALA A 199 1.72 3.34 -11.28
N GLU A 200 1.89 2.04 -11.56
CA GLU A 200 2.58 1.12 -10.66
C GLU A 200 4.07 1.45 -10.46
N LYS A 201 4.65 2.30 -11.31
CA LYS A 201 6.08 2.66 -11.32
C LYS A 201 6.38 4.02 -10.69
N ILE A 202 5.40 4.71 -10.10
CA ILE A 202 5.62 6.02 -9.47
C ILE A 202 6.72 5.98 -8.39
N TYR A 203 6.95 4.81 -7.77
CA TYR A 203 8.00 4.61 -6.76
C TYR A 203 9.43 4.72 -7.32
N LEU A 204 9.61 4.71 -8.65
CA LEU A 204 10.89 4.84 -9.36
C LEU A 204 11.24 6.30 -9.71
N GLY A 205 10.66 7.25 -8.99
CA GLY A 205 10.94 8.68 -9.05
C GLY A 205 10.51 9.35 -7.76
N ASP A 206 10.59 10.68 -7.69
CA ASP A 206 10.21 11.41 -6.47
C ASP A 206 8.75 11.29 -6.14
N SER A 207 8.48 10.53 -5.09
CA SER A 207 7.13 10.13 -4.72
C SER A 207 7.04 9.89 -3.23
N ILE A 208 5.82 10.00 -2.72
CA ILE A 208 5.51 9.69 -1.33
C ILE A 208 4.85 8.30 -1.30
N GLU A 209 5.27 7.46 -0.38
CA GLU A 209 4.68 6.14 -0.14
C GLU A 209 4.11 6.05 1.28
N ILE A 210 2.90 5.53 1.39
CA ILE A 210 2.20 5.24 2.63
C ILE A 210 1.98 3.74 2.72
N VAL A 211 2.29 3.18 3.89
CA VAL A 211 1.79 1.88 4.32
C VAL A 211 0.85 2.09 5.50
N PHE A 212 -0.29 1.40 5.48
CA PHE A 212 -1.37 1.58 6.44
C PHE A 212 -1.98 0.23 6.79
N ASP A 213 -2.08 -0.07 8.07
CA ASP A 213 -2.71 -1.29 8.64
C ASP A 213 -3.95 -0.83 9.39
N ARG A 214 -5.14 -1.21 8.89
CA ARG A 214 -6.41 -0.76 9.46
C ARG A 214 -6.81 -1.54 10.72
N TYR A 215 -6.25 -2.74 10.95
CA TYR A 215 -6.68 -3.63 12.03
C TYR A 215 -5.52 -4.32 12.78
N VAL A 216 -4.55 -3.50 13.18
CA VAL A 216 -3.38 -3.82 14.03
C VAL A 216 -3.60 -4.93 15.07
N SER A 217 -4.67 -4.87 15.86
CA SER A 217 -4.89 -5.86 16.93
C SER A 217 -5.21 -7.27 16.44
N GLY A 218 -5.76 -7.39 15.22
CA GLY A 218 -6.18 -8.65 14.61
C GLY A 218 -5.01 -9.52 14.14
N ASP A 219 -3.92 -8.88 13.71
CA ASP A 219 -2.74 -9.54 13.17
C ASP A 219 -1.43 -8.88 13.65
N TYR A 220 -1.44 -8.35 14.87
CA TYR A 220 -0.32 -7.60 15.47
C TYR A 220 1.05 -8.27 15.33
N TYR A 221 1.12 -9.60 15.38
CA TYR A 221 2.38 -10.35 15.32
C TYR A 221 2.70 -10.90 13.93
N LEU A 222 1.81 -10.71 12.95
CA LEU A 222 1.96 -11.25 11.62
C LEU A 222 2.91 -10.39 10.78
N GLN A 223 4.00 -11.01 10.33
CA GLN A 223 5.05 -10.35 9.54
C GLN A 223 4.79 -10.42 8.03
N ALA A 224 3.53 -10.36 7.63
CA ALA A 224 3.11 -10.44 6.23
C ALA A 224 1.83 -9.64 6.04
N MET A 225 1.72 -8.95 4.91
CA MET A 225 0.52 -8.18 4.59
C MET A 225 -0.74 -9.06 4.48
N THR A 226 -1.85 -8.55 5.01
CA THR A 226 -3.19 -9.14 4.96
C THR A 226 -4.14 -8.27 4.13
N GLY A 227 -5.44 -8.58 4.15
CA GLY A 227 -6.45 -7.88 3.35
C GLY A 227 -6.77 -6.47 3.85
N ASP A 228 -6.33 -6.12 5.04
CA ASP A 228 -6.50 -4.82 5.68
C ASP A 228 -5.22 -3.98 5.76
N ASP A 229 -4.17 -4.46 5.08
CA ASP A 229 -2.95 -3.72 4.84
C ASP A 229 -2.96 -3.05 3.46
N TYR A 230 -2.58 -1.79 3.44
CA TYR A 230 -2.60 -0.94 2.27
C TYR A 230 -1.20 -0.41 2.00
N GLN A 231 -0.86 -0.34 0.72
CA GLN A 231 0.34 0.34 0.23
C GLN A 231 -0.10 1.28 -0.90
N ILE A 232 0.13 2.57 -0.70
CA ILE A 232 -0.34 3.64 -1.59
C ILE A 232 0.84 4.56 -1.90
N GLY A 233 1.03 4.87 -3.17
CA GLY A 233 2.00 5.85 -3.62
C GLY A 233 1.30 7.09 -4.15
N ILE A 234 1.91 8.23 -3.91
CA ILE A 234 1.49 9.55 -4.35
C ILE A 234 2.64 10.12 -5.18
N SER A 235 2.38 10.27 -6.48
CA SER A 235 3.24 11.04 -7.37
C SER A 235 2.73 12.47 -7.41
N PRO A 236 3.59 13.47 -7.14
CA PRO A 236 3.25 14.87 -7.32
C PRO A 236 3.08 15.28 -8.80
N GLY A 237 3.33 14.35 -9.74
CA GLY A 237 3.20 14.57 -11.18
C GLY A 237 4.53 14.92 -11.84
N ARG A 238 4.56 14.77 -13.15
CA ARG A 238 5.75 15.07 -13.98
C ARG A 238 5.54 16.41 -14.66
N TYR A 239 6.51 17.32 -14.59
CA TYR A 239 6.41 18.67 -15.19
C TYR A 239 5.22 19.50 -14.71
N GLY A 240 4.63 19.15 -13.57
CA GLY A 240 3.28 19.57 -13.16
C GLY A 240 3.20 20.25 -11.80
N ILE A 241 4.32 20.54 -11.15
CA ILE A 241 4.27 21.16 -9.83
C ILE A 241 4.26 22.70 -9.92
N GLU A 242 5.03 23.34 -10.81
CA GLU A 242 4.87 24.79 -11.08
C GLU A 242 5.37 25.26 -12.48
N THR A 243 5.92 24.38 -13.33
CA THR A 243 6.66 24.82 -14.55
C THR A 243 5.81 25.28 -15.74
N CYS A 244 4.48 25.19 -15.65
CA CYS A 244 3.59 25.51 -16.75
C CYS A 244 2.81 26.79 -16.51
N TYR A 245 3.41 27.91 -16.92
CA TYR A 245 2.79 29.23 -16.90
C TYR A 245 2.28 29.62 -18.30
N ILE A 246 1.28 30.51 -18.31
CA ILE A 246 0.71 31.07 -19.53
C ILE A 246 1.55 32.30 -19.94
N VAL A 247 2.21 32.21 -21.09
CA VAL A 247 2.88 33.34 -21.75
C VAL A 247 1.99 33.81 -22.90
N ASN A 248 1.44 35.02 -22.80
CA ASN A 248 0.59 35.61 -23.86
C ASN A 248 -0.59 34.71 -24.29
N GLY A 249 -1.27 34.09 -23.32
CA GLY A 249 -2.40 33.20 -23.59
C GLY A 249 -2.04 31.83 -24.14
N LYS A 250 -0.74 31.46 -24.16
CA LYS A 250 -0.25 30.13 -24.57
C LYS A 250 0.57 29.49 -23.46
N LEU A 251 0.45 28.17 -23.31
CA LEU A 251 1.30 27.37 -22.44
C LEU A 251 2.78 27.53 -22.87
N SER A 252 3.70 27.61 -21.91
CA SER A 252 5.15 27.61 -22.19
C SER A 252 5.54 26.43 -23.09
N VAL A 253 6.47 26.66 -24.01
CA VAL A 253 6.88 25.65 -25.01
C VAL A 253 7.67 24.55 -24.30
N GLY A 254 7.27 23.28 -24.48
CA GLY A 254 7.87 22.12 -23.78
C GLY A 254 7.07 21.63 -22.57
N CYS A 255 5.97 22.30 -22.20
CA CYS A 255 5.10 21.85 -21.12
C CYS A 255 4.11 20.77 -21.57
N SER A 256 4.22 19.58 -20.97
CA SER A 256 3.18 18.54 -20.95
C SER A 256 3.07 18.03 -19.51
N PRO A 257 2.44 18.80 -18.60
CA PRO A 257 2.33 18.39 -17.20
C PRO A 257 1.53 17.09 -17.14
N GLU A 258 2.13 16.04 -16.61
CA GLU A 258 1.39 14.88 -16.16
C GLU A 258 0.86 15.20 -14.76
N PRO A 259 -0.47 15.15 -14.58
CA PRO A 259 -1.07 15.53 -13.32
C PRO A 259 -0.60 14.63 -12.18
N PRO A 260 -0.63 15.11 -10.93
CA PRO A 260 -0.45 14.26 -9.77
C PRO A 260 -1.34 13.02 -9.84
N GLN A 261 -0.82 11.89 -9.38
CA GLN A 261 -1.55 10.62 -9.40
C GLN A 261 -1.29 9.81 -8.13
N ALA A 262 -2.29 9.06 -7.70
CA ALA A 262 -2.15 8.05 -6.67
C ALA A 262 -2.26 6.65 -7.28
N TYR A 263 -1.44 5.72 -6.78
CA TYR A 263 -1.52 4.31 -7.13
C TYR A 263 -1.55 3.45 -5.87
N MET A 264 -2.42 2.45 -5.82
CA MET A 264 -2.47 1.47 -4.72
C MET A 264 -1.82 0.17 -5.21
N TRP A 265 -0.82 -0.33 -4.47
CA TRP A 265 -0.17 -1.63 -4.74
C TRP A 265 -0.71 -2.77 -3.90
N ALA A 266 -1.27 -2.45 -2.73
CA ALA A 266 -1.88 -3.40 -1.80
C ALA A 266 -3.16 -2.80 -1.19
N PRO A 267 -4.20 -3.64 -0.95
CA PRO A 267 -4.25 -5.07 -1.25
C PRO A 267 -4.29 -5.33 -2.77
N LYS A 268 -3.72 -6.46 -3.22
CA LYS A 268 -3.57 -6.75 -4.66
C LYS A 268 -4.89 -6.76 -5.43
N ALA A 269 -5.97 -7.20 -4.78
CA ALA A 269 -7.32 -7.19 -5.35
C ALA A 269 -7.85 -5.78 -5.65
N SER A 270 -7.25 -4.75 -5.05
CA SER A 270 -7.61 -3.35 -5.23
C SER A 270 -6.49 -2.54 -5.89
N ALA A 271 -5.48 -3.19 -6.47
CA ALA A 271 -4.36 -2.49 -7.08
C ALA A 271 -4.79 -1.65 -8.29
N GLY A 272 -4.17 -0.49 -8.47
CA GLY A 272 -4.48 0.43 -9.57
C GLY A 272 -4.46 1.90 -9.17
N VAL A 273 -4.67 2.76 -10.17
CA VAL A 273 -4.76 4.21 -9.99
C VAL A 273 -5.99 4.58 -9.15
N LYS A 274 -5.83 5.52 -8.21
CA LYS A 274 -6.86 5.99 -7.27
C LYS A 274 -7.20 7.45 -7.53
N THR A 275 -8.29 7.68 -8.25
CA THR A 275 -8.77 9.04 -8.62
C THR A 275 -9.54 9.73 -7.49
N GLU A 276 -9.92 8.95 -6.48
CA GLU A 276 -10.62 9.36 -5.28
C GLU A 276 -9.70 10.10 -4.31
N ILE A 277 -8.40 9.79 -4.35
CA ILE A 277 -7.36 10.55 -3.64
C ILE A 277 -7.14 11.85 -4.41
N LYS A 278 -7.46 12.98 -3.76
CA LYS A 278 -7.19 14.30 -4.33
C LYS A 278 -5.81 14.74 -3.90
N ILE A 279 -5.04 15.30 -4.83
CA ILE A 279 -3.65 15.69 -4.66
C ILE A 279 -3.47 17.08 -5.22
N GLY A 280 -2.78 17.94 -4.47
CA GLY A 280 -2.26 19.23 -4.89
C GLY A 280 -0.78 19.27 -4.55
N ALA A 281 0.02 19.86 -5.42
CA ALA A 281 1.46 19.93 -5.22
C ALA A 281 1.99 21.29 -5.69
N VAL A 282 3.00 21.79 -4.98
CA VAL A 282 3.77 23.00 -5.33
C VAL A 282 5.26 22.73 -5.12
N GLU A 283 6.11 23.33 -5.94
CA GLU A 283 7.55 23.09 -5.99
C GLU A 283 8.24 24.44 -5.84
N GLY A 284 9.43 24.44 -5.26
CA GLY A 284 10.31 25.58 -5.32
C GLY A 284 11.75 25.13 -5.37
N ASP A 285 12.66 26.09 -5.21
CA ASP A 285 14.10 25.81 -5.26
C ASP A 285 14.51 24.79 -4.18
N SER A 286 14.82 23.57 -4.60
CA SER A 286 15.26 22.46 -3.75
C SER A 286 14.26 22.03 -2.66
N TRP A 287 12.96 22.10 -2.96
CA TRP A 287 11.91 21.50 -2.15
C TRP A 287 10.64 21.32 -2.98
N TYR A 288 9.80 20.37 -2.58
CA TYR A 288 8.42 20.29 -3.05
C TYR A 288 7.48 20.02 -1.89
N GLN A 289 6.21 20.38 -2.06
CA GLN A 289 5.16 20.16 -1.08
C GLN A 289 3.99 19.47 -1.75
N VAL A 290 3.48 18.45 -1.09
CA VAL A 290 2.39 17.61 -1.60
C VAL A 290 1.33 17.53 -0.53
N GLU A 291 0.13 17.95 -0.90
CA GLU A 291 -1.06 17.91 -0.08
C GLU A 291 -2.04 16.93 -0.69
N PHE A 292 -2.58 16.01 0.11
CA PHE A 292 -3.57 15.08 -0.39
C PHE A 292 -4.52 14.60 0.70
N LYS A 293 -5.68 14.10 0.26
CA LYS A 293 -6.67 13.49 1.13
C LYS A 293 -7.06 12.10 0.64
N ILE A 294 -7.10 11.15 1.57
CA ILE A 294 -7.45 9.75 1.34
C ILE A 294 -8.81 9.50 1.97
N PRO A 295 -9.85 9.08 1.21
CA PRO A 295 -11.12 8.69 1.80
C PRO A 295 -10.94 7.52 2.76
N TRP A 296 -11.51 7.57 3.96
CA TRP A 296 -11.44 6.44 4.91
C TRP A 296 -12.02 5.15 4.34
N SER A 297 -13.07 5.27 3.52
CA SER A 297 -13.66 4.15 2.80
C SER A 297 -12.69 3.45 1.86
N LEU A 298 -11.69 4.16 1.31
CA LEU A 298 -10.64 3.57 0.48
C LEU A 298 -9.67 2.71 1.31
N LEU A 299 -9.51 3.05 2.59
CA LEU A 299 -8.72 2.30 3.59
C LEU A 299 -9.57 1.28 4.38
N GLY A 300 -10.82 1.05 3.96
CA GLY A 300 -11.73 0.13 4.66
C GLY A 300 -12.11 0.58 6.07
N VAL A 301 -11.97 1.86 6.39
CA VAL A 301 -12.35 2.46 7.67
C VAL A 301 -13.71 3.14 7.51
N ALA A 302 -14.69 2.76 8.35
CA ALA A 302 -16.08 3.21 8.21
C ALA A 302 -16.50 4.28 9.23
N ASP A 303 -15.87 4.31 10.41
CA ASP A 303 -16.24 5.22 11.50
C ASP A 303 -14.98 5.64 12.28
N PRO A 304 -14.11 6.47 11.66
CA PRO A 304 -12.91 6.97 12.31
C PRO A 304 -13.30 7.93 13.44
N LYS A 305 -12.67 7.78 14.61
CA LYS A 305 -12.91 8.63 15.78
C LYS A 305 -11.63 9.05 16.47
N ALA A 306 -11.71 10.14 17.22
CA ALA A 306 -10.63 10.56 18.09
C ALA A 306 -10.30 9.43 19.08
N GLY A 307 -9.02 9.10 19.23
CA GLY A 307 -8.57 7.95 20.00
C GLY A 307 -8.20 6.74 19.15
N ASP A 308 -8.58 6.68 17.87
CA ASP A 308 -8.23 5.55 17.01
C ASP A 308 -6.74 5.53 16.66
N HIS A 309 -6.24 4.31 16.49
CA HIS A 309 -4.88 4.00 16.11
C HIS A 309 -4.86 3.04 14.91
N TYR A 310 -3.90 3.25 14.02
CA TYR A 310 -3.67 2.44 12.82
C TYR A 310 -2.18 2.22 12.65
N GLY A 311 -1.76 1.07 12.11
CA GLY A 311 -0.36 0.90 11.76
C GLY A 311 -0.04 1.81 10.57
N PHE A 312 1.09 2.52 10.62
CA PHE A 312 1.38 3.55 9.64
C PHE A 312 2.87 3.79 9.45
N ALA A 313 3.29 3.97 8.21
CA ALA A 313 4.53 4.66 7.89
C ALA A 313 4.36 5.46 6.62
N ILE A 314 5.08 6.58 6.55
CA ILE A 314 5.20 7.43 5.38
C ILE A 314 6.67 7.55 4.99
N SER A 315 6.92 7.49 3.69
CA SER A 315 8.24 7.47 3.13
C SER A 315 8.29 8.32 1.87
N ILE A 316 9.48 8.77 1.50
CA ILE A 316 9.76 9.53 0.30
C ILE A 316 10.78 8.72 -0.49
N SER A 317 10.42 8.36 -1.72
CA SER A 317 11.34 7.83 -2.73
C SER A 317 12.00 8.99 -3.45
N ASP A 318 13.25 8.77 -3.86
CA ASP A 318 14.16 9.81 -4.31
C ASP A 318 14.81 9.43 -5.66
N ASN A 319 14.91 10.38 -6.58
CA ASN A 319 15.59 10.24 -7.87
C ASN A 319 16.10 11.59 -8.41
N ASP A 320 17.37 11.63 -8.77
CA ASP A 320 18.04 12.79 -9.36
C ASP A 320 18.43 12.55 -10.83
N VAL A 321 18.19 11.35 -11.38
CA VAL A 321 18.60 11.03 -12.75
C VAL A 321 17.47 11.26 -13.73
N ASP A 322 17.58 12.35 -14.50
CA ASP A 322 16.65 12.69 -15.58
C ASP A 322 16.47 11.52 -16.54
N ASP A 323 15.24 11.36 -17.05
CA ASP A 323 14.87 10.34 -18.02
C ASP A 323 15.14 8.88 -17.57
N LYS A 324 15.26 8.64 -16.25
CA LYS A 324 15.40 7.30 -15.67
C LYS A 324 14.23 6.99 -14.73
N LEU A 325 13.75 5.75 -14.85
CA LEU A 325 12.93 5.10 -13.85
C LEU A 325 13.86 4.42 -12.84
N LEU A 326 14.24 5.14 -11.80
CA LEU A 326 15.19 4.69 -10.80
C LEU A 326 14.79 5.22 -9.42
N GLN A 327 14.68 4.33 -8.43
CA GLN A 327 14.69 4.75 -7.03
C GLN A 327 16.14 4.77 -6.56
N GLN A 328 16.71 5.95 -6.31
CA GLN A 328 18.07 6.10 -5.80
C GLN A 328 18.13 5.82 -4.31
N SER A 329 17.23 6.44 -3.56
CA SER A 329 17.13 6.30 -2.12
C SER A 329 15.67 6.31 -1.66
N MET A 330 15.46 5.99 -0.39
CA MET A 330 14.16 6.16 0.25
C MET A 330 14.36 6.55 1.71
N VAL A 331 13.68 7.60 2.15
CA VAL A 331 13.64 8.03 3.55
C VAL A 331 12.26 7.79 4.16
N SER A 332 12.19 7.42 5.42
CA SER A 332 10.95 7.07 6.12
C SER A 332 10.86 7.73 7.50
N ASN A 333 9.64 7.83 8.03
CA ASN A 333 9.44 8.20 9.43
C ASN A 333 9.75 7.08 10.43
N VAL A 334 9.95 5.86 9.94
CA VAL A 334 10.22 4.68 10.76
C VAL A 334 11.50 4.01 10.27
N SER A 335 12.49 3.86 11.15
CA SER A 335 13.81 3.30 10.79
C SER A 335 13.77 1.81 10.42
N THR A 336 12.78 1.07 10.94
CA THR A 336 12.59 -0.36 10.69
C THR A 336 11.74 -0.64 9.47
N ARG A 337 11.26 0.40 8.76
CA ARG A 337 10.20 0.28 7.75
C ARG A 337 10.54 -0.76 6.70
N PHE A 338 9.67 -1.76 6.56
CA PHE A 338 9.67 -2.71 5.45
C PHE A 338 8.25 -2.89 4.91
N TYR A 339 8.05 -2.62 3.62
CA TYR A 339 6.70 -2.48 3.04
C TYR A 339 5.83 -3.73 3.13
N ASN A 340 6.42 -4.94 3.20
CA ASN A 340 5.65 -6.19 3.23
C ASN A 340 5.40 -6.72 4.66
N ASN A 341 5.93 -6.04 5.68
CA ASN A 341 5.89 -6.49 7.06
C ASN A 341 5.28 -5.40 7.96
N PRO A 342 3.97 -5.48 8.25
CA PRO A 342 3.27 -4.51 9.10
C PRO A 342 3.85 -4.36 10.51
N THR A 343 4.50 -5.40 11.06
CA THR A 343 5.15 -5.33 12.39
C THR A 343 6.33 -4.35 12.43
N SER A 344 6.82 -3.94 11.26
CA SER A 344 7.94 -3.02 11.12
C SER A 344 7.51 -1.55 11.00
N TRP A 345 6.20 -1.29 10.92
CA TRP A 345 5.65 0.05 10.74
C TRP A 345 5.45 0.76 12.08
N GLY A 346 5.18 2.06 12.00
CA GLY A 346 4.83 2.89 13.14
C GLY A 346 3.33 2.94 13.34
N ASP A 347 2.86 4.05 13.88
CA ASP A 347 1.47 4.26 14.26
C ASP A 347 0.93 5.57 13.65
N LEU A 348 -0.38 5.64 13.43
CA LEU A 348 -1.12 6.86 13.15
C LEU A 348 -2.15 7.03 14.26
N TYR A 349 -2.05 8.11 15.00
CA TYR A 349 -2.98 8.46 16.07
C TYR A 349 -3.95 9.56 15.63
N LEU A 350 -5.25 9.30 15.73
CA LEU A 350 -6.29 10.30 15.51
C LEU A 350 -6.55 11.09 16.80
N LYS A 351 -6.08 12.34 16.85
CA LYS A 351 -6.18 13.23 18.01
C LYS A 351 -7.45 14.07 18.02
#